data_AF-A0A426RQK0-F1
#
_entry.id   AF-A0A426RQK0-F1
#
_cell.length_a   1.000
_cell.length_b   1.000
_cell.length_c   1.000
_cell.angle_alpha   90.00
_cell.angle_beta   90.00
_cell.angle_gamma   90.00
#
_symmetry.space_group_name_H-M   'P 1'
#
loop_
_entity.id
_entity.type
_entity.pdbx_description
1 polymer ?
#
loop_
_entity_poly.entity_id
_entity_poly.type
_entity_poly.pdbx_seq_one_letter_code
_entity_poly.pdbx_strand_id
1 'polypeptide(L)'
;MTIKKSAASEVKMQRGRKLAFQLIVGGLVGGLASYFGLGLLGAKNMAGDQLAVGAVGLIYLLMGVICGFGLMAPKLGASILNVEDADEIRDQSRILSGSAICMIALGAALMLITMAGPDGPISRSAAMGGLLAALALLIAISIRDWKFYDEMLLQLSRDAGSIAFSGVGLVTLIWGSASWLGLVTAPTPLAMITLTSGGFLMAIFVASARKGLMQPR
;
A
#
# COMPACT_ATOMS: atom_id res chain seq x y z
N MET A 1 0.90 -5.56 -44.28
CA MET A 1 0.24 -4.99 -43.09
C MET A 1 0.63 -5.68 -41.77
N THR A 2 1.51 -6.70 -41.79
CA THR A 2 1.80 -7.61 -40.65
C THR A 2 2.96 -7.17 -39.76
N ILE A 3 3.91 -6.37 -40.28
CA ILE A 3 5.15 -6.00 -39.57
C ILE A 3 4.91 -4.97 -38.44
N LYS A 4 3.95 -4.06 -38.58
CA LYS A 4 3.62 -3.06 -37.54
C LYS A 4 2.99 -3.66 -36.27
N LYS A 5 2.27 -4.79 -36.38
CA LYS A 5 1.66 -5.47 -35.23
C LYS A 5 2.72 -6.17 -34.35
N SER A 6 3.76 -6.73 -34.96
CA SER A 6 4.84 -7.45 -34.26
C SER A 6 5.72 -6.53 -33.42
N ALA A 7 6.11 -5.37 -33.98
CA ALA A 7 6.90 -4.38 -33.24
C ALA A 7 6.11 -3.78 -32.06
N ALA A 8 4.81 -3.54 -32.23
CA ALA A 8 3.95 -3.02 -31.17
C ALA A 8 3.77 -4.03 -30.01
N SER A 9 3.69 -5.33 -30.31
CA SER A 9 3.61 -6.36 -29.27
C SER A 9 4.93 -6.55 -28.51
N GLU A 10 6.06 -6.48 -29.20
CA GLU A 10 7.39 -6.57 -28.57
C GLU A 10 7.66 -5.38 -27.65
N VAL A 11 7.35 -4.15 -28.10
CA VAL A 11 7.51 -2.95 -27.27
C VAL A 11 6.60 -3.01 -26.03
N LYS A 12 5.36 -3.52 -26.16
CA LYS A 12 4.44 -3.70 -25.03
C LYS A 12 4.96 -4.74 -24.04
N MET A 13 5.53 -5.83 -24.53
CA MET A 13 6.12 -6.90 -23.69
C MET A 13 7.38 -6.41 -22.96
N GLN A 14 8.26 -5.67 -23.64
CA GLN A 14 9.45 -5.08 -23.02
C GLN A 14 9.11 -4.05 -21.95
N ARG A 15 8.07 -3.23 -22.17
CA ARG A 15 7.56 -2.27 -21.18
C ARG A 15 6.93 -2.96 -19.97
N GLY A 16 6.14 -4.02 -20.18
CA GLY A 16 5.59 -4.84 -19.09
C GLY A 16 6.69 -5.48 -18.24
N ARG A 17 7.76 -5.98 -18.88
CA ARG A 17 8.93 -6.54 -18.17
C ARG A 17 9.67 -5.47 -17.37
N LYS A 18 9.81 -4.26 -17.90
CA LYS A 18 10.46 -3.13 -17.20
C LYS A 18 9.66 -2.67 -15.98
N LEU A 19 8.33 -2.59 -16.08
CA LEU A 19 7.44 -2.29 -14.96
C LEU A 19 7.48 -3.38 -13.87
N ALA A 20 7.41 -4.65 -14.27
CA ALA A 20 7.55 -5.77 -13.33
C ALA A 20 8.91 -5.74 -12.61
N PHE A 21 9.99 -5.43 -13.35
CA PHE A 21 11.32 -5.29 -12.78
C PHE A 21 11.41 -4.11 -11.80
N GLN A 22 10.85 -2.94 -12.14
CA GLN A 22 10.81 -1.78 -11.24
C GLN A 22 9.98 -2.06 -9.97
N LEU A 23 8.88 -2.80 -10.09
CA LEU A 23 8.06 -3.21 -8.95
C LEU A 23 8.82 -4.20 -8.05
N ILE A 24 9.55 -5.16 -8.63
CA ILE A 24 10.37 -6.12 -7.88
C ILE A 24 11.53 -5.40 -7.18
N VAL A 25 12.27 -4.55 -7.89
CA VAL A 25 13.40 -3.80 -7.33
C VAL A 25 12.91 -2.82 -6.26
N GLY A 26 11.83 -2.08 -6.52
CA GLY A 26 11.21 -1.18 -5.55
C GLY A 26 10.70 -1.93 -4.31
N GLY A 27 10.08 -3.09 -4.50
CA GLY A 27 9.65 -3.98 -3.42
C GLY A 27 10.83 -4.50 -2.58
N LEU A 28 11.94 -4.88 -3.22
CA LEU A 28 13.16 -5.31 -2.53
C LEU A 28 13.80 -4.18 -1.74
N VAL A 29 13.95 -3.00 -2.36
CA VAL A 29 14.53 -1.81 -1.69
C VAL A 29 13.64 -1.36 -0.54
N GLY A 30 12.33 -1.29 -0.74
CA GLY A 30 11.36 -0.96 0.31
C GLY A 30 11.34 -1.99 1.44
N GLY A 31 11.43 -3.27 1.11
CA GLY A 31 11.53 -4.36 2.07
C GLY A 31 12.80 -4.29 2.92
N LEU A 32 13.96 -4.04 2.30
CA LEU A 32 15.23 -3.85 3.00
C LEU A 32 15.21 -2.60 3.87
N ALA A 33 14.77 -1.46 3.33
CA ALA A 33 14.65 -0.22 4.08
C ALA A 33 13.72 -0.40 5.30
N SER A 34 12.63 -1.16 5.13
CA SER A 34 11.71 -1.45 6.22
C SER A 34 12.32 -2.38 7.26
N TYR A 35 13.04 -3.41 6.84
CA TYR A 35 13.75 -4.32 7.74
C TYR A 35 14.80 -3.59 8.59
N PHE A 36 15.61 -2.72 7.97
CA PHE A 36 16.58 -1.90 8.69
C PHE A 36 15.92 -0.84 9.58
N GLY A 37 14.86 -0.18 9.11
CA GLY A 37 14.09 0.78 9.88
C GLY A 37 13.46 0.18 11.13
N LEU A 38 12.89 -1.03 11.01
CA LEU A 38 12.41 -1.80 12.16
C LEU A 38 13.57 -2.32 13.02
N GLY A 39 14.76 -2.52 12.44
CA GLY A 39 16.00 -2.82 13.15
C GLY A 39 16.31 -1.83 14.27
N LEU A 40 16.05 -0.54 14.04
CA LEU A 40 16.19 0.52 15.05
C LEU A 40 15.17 0.40 16.20
N LEU A 41 14.06 -0.30 15.96
CA LEU A 41 12.98 -0.56 16.92
C LEU A 41 13.08 -1.95 17.58
N GLY A 42 14.19 -2.66 17.38
CA GLY A 42 14.42 -3.97 18.00
C GLY A 42 13.93 -5.17 17.17
N ALA A 43 13.87 -5.06 15.82
CA ALA A 43 13.45 -6.13 14.91
C ALA A 43 14.07 -7.52 15.17
N LYS A 44 15.28 -7.58 15.74
CA LYS A 44 15.98 -8.85 16.03
C LYS A 44 15.22 -9.77 16.98
N ASN A 45 14.31 -9.23 17.80
CA ASN A 45 13.52 -9.99 18.76
C ASN A 45 12.07 -10.22 18.30
N MET A 46 11.71 -9.81 17.08
CA MET A 46 10.35 -9.90 16.57
C MET A 46 10.15 -11.18 15.75
N ALA A 47 8.96 -11.80 15.87
CA ALA A 47 8.59 -12.93 15.02
C ALA A 47 8.43 -12.48 13.55
N GLY A 48 8.58 -13.42 12.60
CA GLY A 48 8.50 -13.12 11.16
C GLY A 48 7.22 -12.39 10.75
N ASP A 49 6.07 -12.81 11.27
CA ASP A 49 4.77 -12.17 10.97
C ASP A 49 4.65 -10.77 11.57
N GLN A 50 5.28 -10.53 12.71
CA GLN A 50 5.31 -9.22 13.36
C GLN A 50 6.16 -8.23 12.55
N LEU A 51 7.28 -8.70 11.99
CA LEU A 51 8.10 -7.93 11.04
C LEU A 51 7.33 -7.62 9.76
N ALA A 52 6.53 -8.57 9.25
CA ALA A 52 5.76 -8.36 8.04
C ALA A 52 4.68 -7.27 8.20
N VAL A 53 3.93 -7.28 9.31
CA VAL A 53 2.98 -6.19 9.64
C VAL A 53 3.72 -4.86 9.78
N GLY A 54 4.87 -4.86 10.46
CA GLY A 54 5.66 -3.66 10.68
C GLY A 54 6.19 -3.07 9.38
N ALA A 55 6.60 -3.91 8.44
CA ALA A 55 7.11 -3.48 7.15
C ALA A 55 6.00 -2.82 6.33
N VAL A 56 4.82 -3.43 6.27
CA VAL A 56 3.67 -2.83 5.59
C VAL A 56 3.26 -1.51 6.26
N GLY A 57 3.22 -1.48 7.59
CA GLY A 57 2.93 -0.26 8.37
C GLY A 57 3.91 0.87 8.07
N LEU A 58 5.20 0.56 8.01
CA LEU A 58 6.24 1.53 7.70
C LEU A 58 6.14 2.05 6.26
N ILE A 59 5.81 1.19 5.28
CA ILE A 59 5.58 1.64 3.90
C ILE A 59 4.41 2.64 3.85
N TYR A 60 3.28 2.33 4.49
CA TYR A 60 2.15 3.25 4.57
C TYR A 60 2.53 4.58 5.23
N LEU A 61 3.29 4.53 6.32
CA LEU A 61 3.74 5.71 7.05
C LEU A 61 4.67 6.58 6.18
N LEU A 62 5.65 5.98 5.51
CA LEU A 62 6.56 6.68 4.61
C LEU A 62 5.82 7.28 3.42
N MET A 63 4.91 6.53 2.78
CA MET A 63 4.08 7.05 1.69
C MET A 63 3.25 8.25 2.14
N GLY A 64 2.58 8.15 3.29
CA GLY A 64 1.78 9.23 3.85
C GLY A 64 2.61 10.47 4.17
N VAL A 65 3.82 10.30 4.73
CA VAL A 65 4.75 11.42 5.01
C VAL A 65 5.25 12.06 3.72
N ILE A 66 5.64 11.27 2.71
CA ILE A 66 6.10 11.81 1.41
C ILE A 66 4.98 12.58 0.71
N CYS A 67 3.77 12.03 0.66
CA CYS A 67 2.60 12.71 0.11
C CYS A 67 2.24 13.97 0.90
N GLY A 68 2.31 13.92 2.23
CA GLY A 68 2.08 15.07 3.11
C GLY A 68 3.12 16.19 2.90
N PHE A 69 4.40 15.83 2.76
CA PHE A 69 5.46 16.78 2.47
C PHE A 69 5.30 17.42 1.08
N GLY A 70 4.90 16.62 0.08
CA GLY A 70 4.59 17.10 -1.27
C GLY A 70 3.49 18.17 -1.29
N LEU A 71 2.54 18.10 -0.36
CA LEU A 71 1.49 19.12 -0.18
C LEU A 71 2.00 20.40 0.48
N MET A 72 2.92 20.30 1.45
CA MET A 72 3.50 21.46 2.12
C MET A 72 4.49 22.22 1.23
N ALA A 73 5.15 21.52 0.31
CA ALA A 73 6.10 22.11 -0.63
C ALA A 73 5.72 21.74 -2.09
N PRO A 74 4.68 22.35 -2.69
CA PRO A 74 4.15 21.95 -4.00
C PRO A 74 5.18 21.98 -5.14
N LYS A 75 6.17 22.87 -5.09
CA LYS A 75 7.25 22.94 -6.08
C LYS A 75 8.21 21.73 -5.98
N LEU A 76 8.49 21.26 -4.76
CA LEU A 76 9.25 20.03 -4.53
C LEU A 76 8.38 18.79 -4.78
N GLY A 77 7.10 18.87 -4.41
CA GLY A 77 6.09 17.86 -4.68
C GLY A 77 5.91 17.59 -6.16
N ALA A 78 5.87 18.61 -7.02
CA ALA A 78 5.79 18.45 -8.48
C ALA A 78 6.98 17.66 -9.03
N SER A 79 8.19 17.91 -8.50
CA SER A 79 9.39 17.16 -8.87
C SER A 79 9.43 15.72 -8.32
N ILE A 80 8.95 15.50 -7.08
CA ILE A 80 8.96 14.17 -6.42
C ILE A 80 7.83 13.29 -6.93
N LEU A 81 6.64 13.86 -7.14
CA LEU A 81 5.43 13.19 -7.62
C LEU A 81 5.34 13.16 -9.14
N ASN A 82 6.32 13.72 -9.86
CA ASN A 82 6.40 13.76 -11.32
C ASN A 82 5.10 14.31 -11.96
N VAL A 83 4.60 15.42 -11.42
CA VAL A 83 3.41 16.11 -11.92
C VAL A 83 3.87 17.28 -12.81
N GLU A 84 3.17 17.47 -13.94
CA GLU A 84 3.56 18.39 -15.01
C GLU A 84 3.37 19.86 -14.60
N ASP A 85 2.41 20.13 -13.70
CA ASP A 85 2.18 21.46 -13.14
C ASP A 85 1.84 21.43 -11.64
N ALA A 86 2.40 22.38 -10.88
CA ALA A 86 2.19 22.47 -9.44
C ALA A 86 0.75 22.88 -9.07
N ASP A 87 0.02 23.45 -10.02
CA ASP A 87 -1.38 23.83 -9.84
C ASP A 87 -2.33 22.62 -9.87
N GLU A 88 -1.98 21.51 -10.55
CA GLU A 88 -2.74 20.25 -10.45
C GLU A 88 -2.70 19.68 -9.02
N ILE A 89 -1.56 19.84 -8.32
CA ILE A 89 -1.42 19.44 -6.92
C ILE A 89 -2.31 20.29 -6.02
N ARG A 90 -2.53 21.57 -6.35
CA ARG A 90 -3.44 22.44 -5.60
C ARG A 90 -4.89 22.03 -5.78
N ASP A 91 -5.28 21.68 -7.00
CA ASP A 91 -6.64 21.25 -7.31
C ASP A 91 -6.99 19.92 -6.63
N GLN A 92 -6.03 18.99 -6.55
CA GLN A 92 -6.22 17.70 -5.86
C GLN A 92 -5.81 17.72 -4.38
N SER A 93 -5.38 18.86 -3.84
CA SER A 93 -4.80 18.98 -2.49
C SER A 93 -5.71 18.42 -1.40
N ARG A 94 -7.04 18.55 -1.56
CA ARG A 94 -8.02 18.04 -0.61
C ARG A 94 -8.07 16.51 -0.59
N ILE A 95 -8.08 15.85 -1.75
CA ILE A 95 -8.12 14.38 -1.84
C ILE A 95 -6.76 13.82 -1.43
N LEU A 96 -5.67 14.46 -1.85
CA LEU A 96 -4.32 14.04 -1.54
C LEU A 96 -4.01 14.20 -0.05
N SER A 97 -4.48 15.28 0.61
CA SER A 97 -4.32 15.46 2.06
C SER A 97 -5.12 14.45 2.87
N GLY A 98 -6.37 14.16 2.47
CA GLY A 98 -7.17 13.09 3.05
C GLY A 98 -6.44 11.74 2.95
N SER A 99 -5.91 11.42 1.77
CA SER A 99 -5.17 10.20 1.52
C SER A 99 -3.88 10.11 2.35
N ALA A 100 -3.10 11.19 2.44
CA ALA A 100 -1.89 11.25 3.25
C ALA A 100 -2.18 11.02 4.74
N ILE A 101 -3.22 11.68 5.27
CA ILE A 101 -3.66 11.48 6.66
C ILE A 101 -4.07 10.02 6.91
N CYS A 102 -4.85 9.43 6.01
CA CYS A 102 -5.24 8.02 6.09
C CYS A 102 -4.03 7.08 6.09
N MET A 103 -3.06 7.30 5.19
CA MET A 103 -1.86 6.47 5.09
C MET A 103 -0.98 6.58 6.35
N ILE A 104 -0.80 7.80 6.89
CA ILE A 104 -0.08 8.00 8.15
C ILE A 104 -0.80 7.30 9.30
N ALA A 105 -2.12 7.49 9.43
CA ALA A 105 -2.91 6.91 10.52
C ALA A 105 -2.91 5.38 10.47
N LEU A 106 -3.11 4.79 9.28
CA LEU A 106 -3.06 3.34 9.10
C LEU A 106 -1.65 2.79 9.33
N GLY A 107 -0.62 3.44 8.79
CA GLY A 107 0.77 3.07 9.00
C GLY A 107 1.15 3.09 10.49
N ALA A 108 0.79 4.15 11.21
CA ALA A 108 1.00 4.27 12.64
C ALA A 108 0.24 3.19 13.42
N ALA A 109 -1.01 2.90 13.07
CA ALA A 109 -1.78 1.83 13.70
C ALA A 109 -1.13 0.44 13.50
N LEU A 110 -0.66 0.13 12.30
CA LEU A 110 0.06 -1.12 12.03
C LEU A 110 1.38 -1.19 12.82
N MET A 111 2.09 -0.08 12.98
CA MET A 111 3.28 -0.02 13.85
C MET A 111 2.93 -0.26 15.32
N LEU A 112 1.82 0.28 15.82
CA LEU A 112 1.36 0.00 17.19
C LEU A 112 1.03 -1.49 17.37
N ILE A 113 0.38 -2.12 16.39
CA ILE A 113 0.11 -3.57 16.39
C ILE A 113 1.42 -4.37 16.42
N THR A 114 2.40 -3.99 15.60
CA THR A 114 3.74 -4.59 15.61
C THR A 114 4.43 -4.43 16.96
N MET A 115 4.23 -3.32 17.67
CA MET A 115 4.85 -3.07 18.97
C MET A 115 4.04 -3.59 20.16
N ALA A 116 2.89 -4.23 19.95
CA ALA A 116 2.01 -4.74 21.01
C ALA A 116 2.13 -6.27 21.24
N GLY A 117 3.26 -6.86 20.85
CA GLY A 117 3.59 -8.26 21.14
C GLY A 117 3.65 -8.58 22.64
N PRO A 118 3.82 -9.86 23.03
CA PRO A 118 3.83 -10.30 24.43
C PRO A 118 4.76 -9.50 25.36
N ASP A 119 5.90 -9.04 24.84
CA ASP A 119 6.90 -8.21 25.54
C ASP A 119 7.07 -6.82 24.89
N GLY A 120 6.06 -6.39 24.15
CA GLY A 120 6.07 -5.14 23.42
C GLY A 120 5.90 -3.91 24.33
N PRO A 121 6.51 -2.77 23.99
CA PRO A 121 6.37 -1.54 24.79
C PRO A 121 4.96 -0.91 24.71
N ILE A 122 4.13 -1.34 23.77
CA ILE A 122 2.77 -0.83 23.57
C ILE A 122 1.75 -1.78 24.16
N SER A 123 0.80 -1.25 24.93
CA SER A 123 -0.31 -2.05 25.46
C SER A 123 -1.25 -2.54 24.35
N ARG A 124 -1.82 -3.74 24.52
CA ARG A 124 -2.75 -4.34 23.55
C ARG A 124 -3.99 -3.47 23.30
N SER A 125 -4.49 -2.81 24.35
CA SER A 125 -5.64 -1.89 24.26
C SER A 125 -5.29 -0.63 23.47
N ALA A 126 -4.09 -0.06 23.66
CA ALA A 126 -3.64 1.09 22.88
C ALA A 126 -3.47 0.74 21.40
N ALA A 127 -2.91 -0.42 21.07
CA ALA A 127 -2.77 -0.86 19.68
C ALA A 127 -4.12 -1.12 19.00
N MET A 128 -5.05 -1.80 19.67
CA MET A 128 -6.40 -2.00 19.16
C MET A 128 -7.15 -0.67 19.01
N GLY A 129 -7.07 0.21 20.01
CA GLY A 129 -7.67 1.55 19.95
C GLY A 129 -7.12 2.38 18.81
N GLY A 130 -5.80 2.34 18.58
CA GLY A 130 -5.16 3.01 17.44
C GLY A 130 -5.64 2.48 16.09
N LEU A 131 -5.78 1.16 15.94
CA LEU A 131 -6.32 0.55 14.73
C LEU A 131 -7.78 0.95 14.48
N LEU A 132 -8.63 0.88 15.49
CA LEU A 132 -10.04 1.28 15.37
C LEU A 132 -10.17 2.77 15.03
N ALA A 133 -9.38 3.64 15.67
CA ALA A 133 -9.36 5.07 15.38
C ALA A 133 -8.89 5.35 13.94
N ALA A 134 -7.84 4.66 13.47
CA ALA A 134 -7.37 4.78 12.09
C ALA A 134 -8.45 4.34 11.10
N LEU A 135 -9.10 3.18 11.31
CA LEU A 135 -10.17 2.70 10.43
C LEU A 135 -11.37 3.66 10.41
N ALA A 136 -11.79 4.17 11.57
CA ALA A 136 -12.86 5.16 11.66
C ALA A 136 -12.50 6.45 10.89
N LEU A 137 -11.25 6.90 11.00
CA LEU A 137 -10.75 8.06 10.26
C LEU A 137 -10.73 7.80 8.74
N LEU A 138 -10.28 6.63 8.31
CA LEU A 138 -10.32 6.22 6.90
C LEU A 138 -11.74 6.27 6.32
N ILE A 139 -12.70 5.71 7.06
CA ILE A 139 -14.12 5.73 6.67
C ILE A 139 -14.63 7.18 6.61
N ALA A 140 -14.37 7.98 7.64
CA ALA A 140 -14.83 9.37 7.71
C ALA A 140 -14.26 10.22 6.56
N ILE A 141 -12.96 10.09 6.27
CA ILE A 141 -12.31 10.80 5.15
C ILE A 141 -12.85 10.29 3.81
N SER A 142 -13.03 8.97 3.65
CA SER A 142 -13.59 8.41 2.42
C SER A 142 -15.01 8.93 2.14
N ILE A 143 -15.88 8.98 3.15
CA ILE A 143 -17.23 9.56 3.02
C ILE A 143 -17.17 11.06 2.69
N ARG A 144 -16.33 11.81 3.41
CA ARG A 144 -16.16 13.26 3.21
C ARG A 144 -15.69 13.57 1.79
N ASP A 145 -14.73 12.78 1.28
CA ASP A 145 -14.04 13.06 0.04
C ASP A 145 -14.72 12.45 -1.18
N TRP A 146 -15.64 11.50 -0.99
CA TRP A 146 -16.34 10.77 -2.06
C TRP A 146 -16.86 11.66 -3.20
N LYS A 147 -17.43 12.82 -2.87
CA LYS A 147 -18.01 13.76 -3.86
C LYS A 147 -16.98 14.49 -4.72
N PHE A 148 -15.69 14.42 -4.37
CA PHE A 148 -14.59 15.04 -5.12
C PHE A 148 -13.90 14.04 -6.05
N TYR A 149 -14.25 12.75 -5.98
CA TYR A 149 -13.70 11.77 -6.91
C TYR A 149 -14.32 11.98 -8.28
N ASP A 150 -13.48 12.16 -9.28
CA ASP A 150 -13.90 12.07 -10.68
C ASP A 150 -14.18 10.61 -11.08
N GLU A 151 -14.69 10.41 -12.29
CA GLU A 151 -15.02 9.07 -12.80
C GLU A 151 -13.79 8.15 -12.86
N MET A 152 -12.61 8.72 -13.13
CA MET A 152 -11.36 7.97 -13.23
C MET A 152 -10.91 7.45 -11.85
N LEU A 153 -10.91 8.30 -10.82
CA LEU A 153 -10.53 7.96 -9.46
C LEU A 153 -11.53 6.99 -8.82
N LEU A 154 -12.83 7.15 -9.09
CA LEU A 154 -13.86 6.19 -8.70
C LEU A 154 -13.60 4.82 -9.34
N GLN A 155 -13.32 4.78 -10.63
CA GLN A 155 -13.04 3.53 -11.33
C GLN A 155 -11.73 2.89 -10.85
N LEU A 156 -10.68 3.68 -10.66
CA LEU A 156 -9.40 3.21 -10.13
C LEU A 156 -9.56 2.61 -8.73
N SER A 157 -10.34 3.27 -7.87
CA SER A 157 -10.62 2.78 -6.51
C SER A 157 -11.40 1.46 -6.53
N ARG A 158 -12.38 1.32 -7.43
CA ARG A 158 -13.13 0.07 -7.63
C ARG A 158 -12.25 -1.05 -8.19
N ASP A 159 -11.40 -0.74 -9.16
CA ASP A 159 -10.48 -1.70 -9.77
C ASP A 159 -9.47 -2.20 -8.72
N ALA A 160 -8.88 -1.29 -7.94
CA ALA A 160 -7.98 -1.65 -6.85
C ALA A 160 -8.69 -2.48 -5.77
N GLY A 161 -9.90 -2.09 -5.35
CA GLY A 161 -10.69 -2.86 -4.40
C GLY A 161 -11.02 -4.27 -4.89
N SER A 162 -11.40 -4.42 -6.16
CA SER A 162 -11.69 -5.72 -6.78
C SER A 162 -10.45 -6.62 -6.86
N ILE A 163 -9.30 -6.05 -7.25
CA ILE A 163 -8.02 -6.78 -7.30
C ILE A 163 -7.60 -7.23 -5.89
N ALA A 164 -7.68 -6.33 -4.90
CA ALA A 164 -7.35 -6.64 -3.51
C ALA A 164 -8.26 -7.74 -2.96
N PHE A 165 -9.57 -7.59 -3.11
CA PHE A 165 -10.57 -8.56 -2.64
C PHE A 165 -10.34 -9.93 -3.27
N SER A 166 -10.15 -9.98 -4.59
CA SER A 166 -9.91 -11.24 -5.31
C SER A 166 -8.59 -11.90 -4.90
N GLY A 167 -7.52 -11.11 -4.75
CA GLY A 167 -6.20 -11.60 -4.35
C GLY A 167 -6.18 -12.12 -2.91
N VAL A 168 -6.66 -11.32 -1.96
CA VAL A 168 -6.76 -11.69 -0.55
C VAL A 168 -7.70 -12.88 -0.37
N GLY A 169 -8.85 -12.87 -1.05
CA GLY A 169 -9.82 -13.97 -1.02
C GLY A 169 -9.23 -15.28 -1.53
N LEU A 170 -8.52 -15.26 -2.66
CA LEU A 170 -7.87 -16.46 -3.21
C LEU A 170 -6.84 -17.03 -2.23
N VAL A 171 -5.96 -16.19 -1.69
CA VAL A 171 -4.92 -16.65 -0.73
C VAL A 171 -5.57 -17.21 0.53
N THR A 172 -6.58 -16.52 1.07
CA THR A 172 -7.27 -16.93 2.30
C THR A 172 -8.04 -18.24 2.11
N LEU A 173 -8.72 -18.41 0.97
CA LEU A 173 -9.46 -19.65 0.66
C LEU A 173 -8.52 -20.84 0.51
N ILE A 174 -7.43 -20.70 -0.26
CA ILE A 174 -6.47 -21.79 -0.47
C ILE A 174 -5.75 -22.11 0.84
N TRP A 175 -5.22 -21.11 1.53
CA TRP A 175 -4.47 -21.33 2.77
C TRP A 175 -5.37 -21.86 3.89
N GLY A 176 -6.56 -21.28 4.07
CA GLY A 176 -7.54 -21.77 5.05
C GLY A 176 -7.95 -23.21 4.78
N SER A 177 -8.22 -23.57 3.52
CA SER A 177 -8.58 -24.94 3.15
C SER A 177 -7.41 -25.92 3.35
N ALA A 178 -6.21 -25.54 2.93
CA ALA A 178 -5.01 -26.36 3.10
C ALA A 178 -4.68 -26.57 4.60
N SER A 179 -4.89 -25.54 5.43
CA SER A 179 -4.72 -25.65 6.88
C SER A 179 -5.76 -26.58 7.51
N TRP A 180 -7.03 -26.47 7.12
CA TRP A 180 -8.08 -27.37 7.58
C TRP A 180 -7.79 -28.84 7.23
N LEU A 181 -7.20 -29.08 6.06
CA LEU A 181 -6.77 -30.40 5.61
C LEU A 181 -5.45 -30.89 6.24
N GLY A 182 -4.81 -30.08 7.09
CA GLY A 182 -3.55 -30.43 7.75
C GLY A 182 -2.31 -30.39 6.84
N LEU A 183 -2.41 -29.77 5.65
CA LEU A 183 -1.31 -29.68 4.69
C LEU A 183 -0.31 -28.57 5.03
N VAL A 184 -0.77 -27.51 5.69
CA VAL A 184 0.03 -26.34 6.09
C VAL A 184 -0.39 -25.84 7.46
N THR A 185 0.44 -24.99 8.08
CA THR A 185 0.10 -24.32 9.33
C THR A 185 -1.05 -23.34 9.15
N ALA A 186 -1.85 -23.16 10.21
CA ALA A 186 -2.94 -22.22 10.20
C ALA A 186 -2.45 -20.77 10.02
N PRO A 187 -3.17 -19.95 9.23
CA PRO A 187 -2.84 -18.54 9.07
C PRO A 187 -2.88 -17.83 10.42
N THR A 188 -1.78 -17.18 10.79
CA THR A 188 -1.73 -16.39 12.02
C THR A 188 -2.56 -15.11 11.85
N PRO A 189 -3.07 -14.52 12.96
CA PRO A 189 -3.79 -13.25 12.88
C PRO A 189 -2.97 -12.13 12.24
N LEU A 190 -1.67 -12.07 12.53
CA LEU A 190 -0.75 -11.07 11.95
C LEU A 190 -0.52 -11.31 10.45
N ALA A 191 -0.46 -12.56 10.00
CA ALA A 191 -0.41 -12.87 8.58
C ALA A 191 -1.67 -12.39 7.84
N MET A 192 -2.86 -12.52 8.44
CA MET A 192 -4.11 -12.02 7.85
C MET A 192 -4.17 -10.49 7.76
N ILE A 193 -3.67 -9.79 8.80
CA ILE A 193 -3.55 -8.34 8.80
C ILE A 193 -2.60 -7.90 7.67
N THR A 194 -1.42 -8.52 7.60
CA THR A 194 -0.41 -8.23 6.55
C THR A 194 -0.95 -8.51 5.16
N LEU A 195 -1.62 -9.65 4.96
CA LEU A 195 -2.19 -10.04 3.68
C LEU A 195 -3.23 -9.03 3.22
N THR A 196 -4.07 -8.56 4.14
CA THR A 196 -5.11 -7.57 3.84
C THR A 196 -4.48 -6.21 3.51
N SER A 197 -3.67 -5.64 4.40
CA SER A 197 -3.08 -4.31 4.21
C SER A 197 -2.09 -4.29 3.04
N GLY A 198 -1.19 -5.27 2.97
CA GLY A 198 -0.23 -5.41 1.86
C GLY A 198 -0.92 -5.72 0.53
N GLY A 199 -2.01 -6.50 0.56
CA GLY A 199 -2.83 -6.80 -0.62
C GLY A 199 -3.46 -5.54 -1.22
N PHE A 200 -4.01 -4.66 -0.40
CA PHE A 200 -4.54 -3.37 -0.86
C PHE A 200 -3.44 -2.47 -1.45
N LEU A 201 -2.27 -2.42 -0.80
CA LEU A 201 -1.12 -1.68 -1.31
C LEU A 201 -0.69 -2.19 -2.69
N MET A 202 -0.52 -3.50 -2.86
CA MET A 202 -0.20 -4.10 -4.16
C MET A 202 -1.29 -3.85 -5.20
N ALA A 203 -2.56 -3.95 -4.81
CA ALA A 203 -3.68 -3.80 -5.71
C ALA A 203 -3.77 -2.38 -6.31
N ILE A 204 -3.48 -1.33 -5.54
CA ILE A 204 -3.47 0.03 -6.08
C ILE A 204 -2.33 0.21 -7.10
N PHE A 205 -1.16 -0.39 -6.88
CA PHE A 205 -0.09 -0.37 -7.88
C PHE A 205 -0.52 -1.11 -9.16
N VAL A 206 -1.10 -2.30 -9.04
CA VAL A 206 -1.56 -3.05 -10.21
C VAL A 206 -2.66 -2.30 -10.97
N ALA A 207 -3.63 -1.71 -10.26
CA ALA A 207 -4.71 -0.95 -10.87
C ALA A 207 -4.17 0.28 -11.62
N SER A 208 -3.29 1.06 -10.99
CA SER A 208 -2.66 2.24 -11.59
C SER A 208 -1.79 1.87 -12.81
N ALA A 209 -1.06 0.75 -12.76
CA ALA A 209 -0.29 0.25 -13.89
C ALA A 209 -1.19 -0.13 -15.09
N ARG A 210 -2.34 -0.78 -14.84
CA ARG A 210 -3.30 -1.17 -15.88
C ARG A 210 -3.92 0.03 -16.59
N LYS A 211 -4.06 1.15 -15.89
CA LYS A 211 -4.55 2.42 -16.45
C LYS A 211 -3.45 3.26 -17.11
N GLY A 212 -2.19 2.80 -17.11
CA GLY A 212 -1.07 3.48 -17.75
C GLY A 212 -0.49 4.65 -16.96
N LEU A 213 -0.90 4.84 -15.70
CA LEU A 213 -0.49 5.97 -14.85
C LEU A 213 0.97 5.89 -14.40
N MET A 214 1.62 4.72 -14.52
CA MET A 214 3.02 4.51 -14.14
C MET A 214 4.01 4.67 -15.31
N GLN A 215 3.55 5.08 -16.48
CA GLN A 215 4.44 5.31 -17.59
C GLN A 215 5.15 6.65 -17.37
N PRO A 216 6.50 6.68 -17.38
CA PRO A 216 7.22 7.95 -17.38
C PRO A 216 6.75 8.76 -18.58
N ARG A 217 6.33 10.00 -18.34
CA ARG A 217 6.03 10.97 -19.40
C ARG A 217 7.34 11.59 -19.88
#